data_AF-A0A3D0DMB8-F1
#
_entry.id   AF-A0A3D0DMB8-F1
#
_cell.length_a   1.000
_cell.length_b   1.000
_cell.length_c   1.000
_cell.angle_alpha   90.00
_cell.angle_beta   90.00
_cell.angle_gamma   90.00
#
_symmetry.space_group_name_H-M   'P 1'
#
loop_
_entity.id
_entity.type
_entity.pdbx_description
1 polymer ?
#
loop_
_entity_poly.entity_id
_entity_poly.type
_entity_poly.pdbx_seq_one_letter_code
_entity_poly.pdbx_strand_id
1 'polypeptide(L)'
;PTETPTARPTEAPTSNPTATPTPIEKITSISYQAHSQNHGWMSVVKDGETAGTVGEGYRLEGIKIHLKDKNGNSIVRYRTHVQNEGWQSWKKSGELSGTEGKERQIEGVSIELISNYINNYDIYYRVHVTNFGWLGWAKNGEIAGSEGLSLRVEAIQIKIVKKGVSIDVGGIHMIEKPSLTYQAHSQSDGWKNSVVEGKTAGTTGENKRLEGLKINLNNFDKTNGIEYRAHVSEKGWLGWNTSGQIAGTTGEARAIEAVQIKLVGNVSKYFDIYYRMHVSNMGWLGWAKNGETAGTTGGGVQAEAIEIKLICKGVGFDVGGTRYIDCTQTGIHLQHYMTQSLKQPYSGPCCAYAYGIGLSIVLKQNVNPMQFYYDGLAHYDWGRVGAYHSYNATEIYNALKNGKPTMVHYTYSGGQHWVLIVGIKNGANINNIQYSDFICIDSATGSEYALTSAYRFGSIQGIKVFN
;
A
#
# COMPACT_ATOMS: atom_id res chain seq x y z
N PRO A 1 22.86 -50.22 -59.12
CA PRO A 1 23.74 -51.35 -58.73
C PRO A 1 25.01 -50.82 -58.09
N THR A 2 24.92 -50.74 -56.76
CA THR A 2 25.97 -50.89 -55.75
C THR A 2 27.42 -50.99 -56.22
N GLU A 3 28.24 -50.00 -55.82
CA GLU A 3 29.61 -50.25 -55.37
C GLU A 3 29.89 -49.48 -54.08
N THR A 4 30.24 -50.24 -53.05
CA THR A 4 30.59 -49.80 -51.70
C THR A 4 32.06 -49.36 -51.68
N PRO A 5 32.43 -48.21 -51.10
CA PRO A 5 33.82 -47.95 -50.74
C PRO A 5 34.10 -48.34 -49.28
N THR A 6 35.14 -49.14 -49.17
CA THR A 6 35.75 -49.77 -48.00
C THR A 6 36.21 -48.78 -46.94
N ALA A 7 36.06 -49.17 -45.67
CA ALA A 7 36.48 -48.41 -44.49
C ALA A 7 38.01 -48.20 -44.43
N ARG A 8 38.43 -46.97 -44.07
CA ARG A 8 39.80 -46.61 -43.67
C ARG A 8 39.90 -46.65 -42.14
N PRO A 9 41.01 -47.12 -41.53
CA PRO A 9 41.11 -47.27 -40.08
C PRO A 9 41.18 -45.91 -39.39
N THR A 10 40.48 -45.82 -38.25
CA THR A 10 40.46 -44.69 -37.32
C THR A 10 41.83 -44.54 -36.66
N GLU A 11 42.53 -43.44 -36.91
CA GLU A 11 43.66 -43.03 -36.07
C GLU A 11 43.12 -42.61 -34.69
N ALA A 12 43.64 -43.25 -33.64
CA ALA A 12 43.34 -42.91 -32.27
C ALA A 12 43.84 -41.48 -31.97
N PRO A 13 43.04 -40.61 -31.34
CA PRO A 13 43.53 -39.32 -30.89
C PRO A 13 44.59 -39.55 -29.81
N THR A 14 45.77 -39.02 -30.06
CA THR A 14 46.87 -38.92 -29.10
C THR A 14 46.37 -38.23 -27.82
N SER A 15 46.40 -38.97 -26.71
CA SER A 15 46.14 -38.42 -25.39
C SER A 15 47.25 -37.43 -25.04
N ASN A 16 46.95 -36.12 -25.09
CA ASN A 16 47.76 -35.12 -24.42
C ASN A 16 47.90 -35.52 -22.94
N PRO A 17 49.11 -35.47 -22.35
CA PRO A 17 49.26 -35.73 -20.93
C PRO A 17 48.44 -34.70 -20.15
N THR A 18 47.45 -35.20 -19.41
CA THR A 18 46.71 -34.41 -18.42
C THR A 18 47.73 -33.76 -17.50
N ALA A 19 47.82 -32.43 -17.55
CA ALA A 19 48.63 -31.66 -16.61
C ALA A 19 48.23 -32.06 -15.19
N THR A 20 49.18 -32.60 -14.44
CA THR A 20 49.04 -32.85 -13.01
C THR A 20 48.47 -31.59 -12.35
N PRO A 21 47.38 -31.63 -11.56
CA PRO A 21 46.87 -30.44 -10.91
C PRO A 21 47.96 -29.88 -10.00
N THR A 22 48.46 -28.70 -10.33
CA THR A 22 49.41 -27.96 -9.49
C THR A 22 48.82 -27.87 -8.08
N PRO A 23 49.55 -28.25 -7.02
CA PRO A 23 49.06 -28.15 -5.65
C PRO A 23 48.57 -26.72 -5.38
N ILE A 24 47.29 -26.61 -5.01
CA ILE A 24 46.67 -25.31 -4.75
C ILE A 24 47.13 -24.83 -3.39
N GLU A 25 47.62 -23.60 -3.34
CA GLU A 25 48.19 -23.01 -2.14
C GLU A 25 47.13 -22.84 -1.03
N LYS A 26 47.57 -23.02 0.22
CA LYS A 26 46.72 -22.80 1.38
C LYS A 26 46.48 -21.30 1.56
N ILE A 27 45.22 -20.87 1.49
CA ILE A 27 44.84 -19.50 1.87
C ILE A 27 45.04 -19.36 3.38
N THR A 28 45.83 -18.38 3.81
CA THR A 28 46.18 -18.15 5.22
C THR A 28 45.24 -17.19 5.93
N SER A 29 44.81 -16.09 5.29
CA SER A 29 43.76 -15.20 5.81
C SER A 29 43.28 -14.19 4.77
N ILE A 30 41.99 -13.85 4.75
CA ILE A 30 41.46 -12.66 4.05
C ILE A 30 41.59 -11.42 4.94
N SER A 31 41.91 -10.27 4.35
CA SER A 31 41.90 -8.98 5.05
C SER A 31 41.07 -7.95 4.29
N TYR A 32 40.38 -7.08 5.01
CA TYR A 32 39.45 -6.11 4.42
C TYR A 32 39.25 -4.90 5.33
N GLN A 33 38.76 -3.82 4.75
CA GLN A 33 38.40 -2.60 5.47
C GLN A 33 37.18 -1.95 4.82
N ALA A 34 36.50 -1.12 5.60
CA ALA A 34 35.33 -0.37 5.16
C ALA A 34 35.54 1.14 5.34
N HIS A 35 34.98 1.91 4.41
CA HIS A 35 34.83 3.35 4.53
C HIS A 35 33.47 3.65 5.16
N SER A 36 33.44 4.16 6.38
CA SER A 36 32.21 4.46 7.13
C SER A 36 31.98 5.97 7.19
N GLN A 37 30.71 6.38 7.12
CA GLN A 37 30.31 7.77 7.26
C GLN A 37 30.93 8.39 8.52
N ASN A 38 31.45 9.61 8.37
CA ASN A 38 32.12 10.41 9.40
C ASN A 38 33.42 9.80 10.00
N HIS A 39 33.77 8.56 9.65
CA HIS A 39 34.98 7.88 10.11
C HIS A 39 36.03 7.72 9.01
N GLY A 40 35.60 7.77 7.75
CA GLY A 40 36.47 7.49 6.62
C GLY A 40 36.86 6.01 6.55
N TRP A 41 38.04 5.73 6.00
CA TRP A 41 38.61 4.38 5.99
C TRP A 41 38.99 3.95 7.41
N MET A 42 38.28 2.93 7.93
CA MET A 42 38.58 2.31 9.22
C MET A 42 39.70 1.28 9.10
N SER A 43 40.20 0.79 10.24
CA SER A 43 41.29 -0.19 10.30
C SER A 43 41.02 -1.46 9.47
N VAL A 44 42.08 -2.04 8.91
CA VAL A 44 42.04 -3.34 8.25
C VAL A 44 41.82 -4.43 9.30
N VAL A 45 40.82 -5.26 9.05
CA VAL A 45 40.47 -6.43 9.87
C VAL A 45 40.67 -7.71 9.06
N LYS A 46 40.62 -8.86 9.74
CA LYS A 46 40.84 -10.18 9.13
C LYS A 46 39.73 -11.18 9.44
N ASP A 47 39.55 -12.15 8.56
CA ASP A 47 38.80 -13.41 8.78
C ASP A 47 37.70 -13.37 9.86
N GLY A 48 36.53 -12.84 9.49
CA GLY A 48 35.33 -12.85 10.33
C GLY A 48 35.23 -11.69 11.33
N GLU A 49 36.28 -10.88 11.50
CA GLU A 49 36.24 -9.65 12.28
C GLU A 49 35.35 -8.58 11.63
N THR A 50 34.81 -7.66 12.43
CA THR A 50 33.86 -6.66 11.95
C THR A 50 34.59 -5.47 11.32
N ALA A 51 34.27 -5.15 10.05
CA ALA A 51 34.63 -3.87 9.44
C ALA A 51 33.39 -2.96 9.36
N GLY A 52 33.47 -1.75 9.93
CA GLY A 52 32.36 -0.82 10.03
C GLY A 52 31.90 -0.58 11.47
N THR A 53 30.67 -0.08 11.63
CA THR A 53 30.06 0.19 12.94
C THR A 53 28.77 -0.60 13.10
N VAL A 54 28.40 -0.97 14.32
CA VAL A 54 27.22 -1.82 14.58
C VAL A 54 26.23 -1.04 15.42
N GLY A 55 25.09 -0.67 14.84
CA GLY A 55 24.00 -0.01 15.57
C GLY A 55 24.24 1.48 15.88
N GLU A 56 25.33 2.06 15.40
CA GLU A 56 25.67 3.48 15.60
C GLU A 56 25.03 4.40 14.55
N GLY A 57 24.49 3.82 13.49
CA GLY A 57 23.79 4.56 12.46
C GLY A 57 24.65 5.14 11.33
N TYR A 58 25.94 4.80 11.28
CA TYR A 58 26.83 5.22 10.19
C TYR A 58 26.77 4.24 9.02
N ARG A 59 26.46 4.74 7.81
CA ARG A 59 26.47 3.94 6.57
C ARG A 59 27.90 3.59 6.15
N LEU A 60 28.09 2.41 5.58
CA LEU A 60 29.25 2.13 4.74
C LEU A 60 29.06 2.80 3.38
N GLU A 61 30.14 3.39 2.87
CA GLU A 61 30.19 4.03 1.55
C GLU A 61 31.11 3.28 0.59
N GLY A 62 32.11 2.56 1.11
CA GLY A 62 33.07 1.80 0.32
C GLY A 62 33.68 0.61 1.07
N ILE A 63 34.17 -0.37 0.32
CA ILE A 63 34.92 -1.52 0.83
C ILE A 63 36.18 -1.79 -0.02
N LYS A 64 37.22 -2.31 0.64
CA LYS A 64 38.42 -2.87 0.01
C LYS A 64 38.66 -4.25 0.59
N ILE A 65 38.79 -5.26 -0.27
CA ILE A 65 39.09 -6.64 0.12
C ILE A 65 40.42 -7.02 -0.48
N HIS A 66 41.34 -7.52 0.34
CA HIS A 66 42.68 -7.92 -0.05
C HIS A 66 42.83 -9.43 0.06
N LEU A 67 42.97 -10.08 -1.09
CA LEU A 67 43.19 -11.52 -1.20
C LEU A 67 43.88 -11.86 -2.53
N LYS A 68 45.15 -12.28 -2.44
CA LYS A 68 46.01 -12.60 -3.58
C LYS A 68 46.66 -13.98 -3.42
N ASP A 69 47.06 -14.60 -4.52
CA ASP A 69 47.94 -15.78 -4.50
C ASP A 69 49.42 -15.36 -4.27
N LYS A 70 50.33 -16.34 -4.10
CA LYS A 70 51.78 -16.10 -4.00
C LYS A 70 52.40 -15.32 -5.17
N ASN A 71 51.77 -15.36 -6.34
CA ASN A 71 52.25 -14.66 -7.52
C ASN A 71 51.70 -13.22 -7.58
N GLY A 72 50.92 -12.79 -6.58
CA GLY A 72 50.32 -11.47 -6.50
C GLY A 72 49.03 -11.30 -7.32
N ASN A 73 48.49 -12.37 -7.90
CA ASN A 73 47.23 -12.33 -8.65
C ASN A 73 46.04 -12.26 -7.70
N SER A 74 45.02 -11.49 -8.06
CA SER A 74 43.76 -11.47 -7.31
C SER A 74 43.07 -12.84 -7.37
N ILE A 75 42.66 -13.36 -6.22
CA ILE A 75 41.88 -14.61 -6.14
C ILE A 75 40.45 -14.37 -5.64
N VAL A 76 40.10 -13.09 -5.41
CA VAL A 76 38.75 -12.62 -5.13
C VAL A 76 38.32 -11.63 -6.22
N ARG A 77 37.02 -11.56 -6.47
CA ARG A 77 36.37 -10.36 -7.02
C ARG A 77 35.13 -10.01 -6.22
N TYR A 78 34.82 -8.72 -6.15
CA TYR A 78 33.71 -8.20 -5.37
C TYR A 78 33.07 -6.96 -5.99
N ARG A 79 31.83 -6.69 -5.62
CA ARG A 79 31.11 -5.47 -6.02
C ARG A 79 30.09 -5.09 -4.96
N THR A 80 29.64 -3.84 -5.03
CA THR A 80 28.65 -3.24 -4.12
C THR A 80 27.49 -2.64 -4.92
N HIS A 81 26.29 -2.75 -4.37
CA HIS A 81 25.13 -1.97 -4.79
C HIS A 81 25.15 -0.65 -4.00
N VAL A 82 25.25 0.47 -4.71
CA VAL A 82 25.33 1.80 -4.12
C VAL A 82 24.03 2.55 -4.38
N GLN A 83 23.49 3.21 -3.36
CA GLN A 83 22.28 4.02 -3.47
C GLN A 83 22.36 5.00 -4.65
N ASN A 84 21.30 5.02 -5.46
CA ASN A 84 21.17 5.84 -6.68
C ASN A 84 22.18 5.52 -7.81
N GLU A 85 23.06 4.53 -7.66
CA GLU A 85 23.99 4.09 -8.72
C GLU A 85 23.73 2.64 -9.15
N GLY A 86 23.16 1.81 -8.28
CA GLY A 86 22.97 0.39 -8.54
C GLY A 86 24.23 -0.44 -8.32
N TRP A 87 24.29 -1.61 -8.93
CA TRP A 87 25.47 -2.49 -8.91
C TRP A 87 26.62 -1.90 -9.72
N GLN A 88 27.75 -1.67 -9.05
CA GLN A 88 28.98 -1.26 -9.71
C GLN A 88 29.71 -2.44 -10.37
N SER A 89 30.66 -2.14 -11.26
CA SER A 89 31.51 -3.16 -11.90
C SER A 89 32.33 -3.95 -10.88
N TRP A 90 32.58 -5.22 -11.18
CA TRP A 90 33.43 -6.09 -10.38
C TRP A 90 34.84 -5.51 -10.18
N LYS A 91 35.32 -5.58 -8.94
CA LYS A 91 36.62 -5.11 -8.45
C LYS A 91 37.50 -6.28 -8.05
N LYS A 92 38.81 -6.09 -8.18
CA LYS A 92 39.83 -7.05 -7.77
C LYS A 92 40.44 -6.65 -6.42
N SER A 93 41.26 -7.53 -5.88
CA SER A 93 41.93 -7.37 -4.60
C SER A 93 42.56 -5.98 -4.42
N GLY A 94 42.07 -5.23 -3.43
CA GLY A 94 42.57 -3.92 -3.02
C GLY A 94 41.95 -2.72 -3.73
N GLU A 95 41.13 -2.94 -4.76
CA GLU A 95 40.42 -1.87 -5.46
C GLU A 95 39.21 -1.37 -4.65
N LEU A 96 38.84 -0.10 -4.78
CA LEU A 96 37.62 0.41 -4.14
C LEU A 96 36.37 -0.15 -4.85
N SER A 97 35.48 -0.78 -4.09
CA SER A 97 34.07 -0.97 -4.45
C SER A 97 33.21 -0.09 -3.57
N GLY A 98 32.38 0.76 -4.16
CA GLY A 98 31.58 1.79 -3.49
C GLY A 98 31.97 3.19 -3.94
N THR A 99 31.79 4.17 -3.06
CA THR A 99 32.12 5.57 -3.28
C THR A 99 32.86 6.14 -2.08
N GLU A 100 33.60 7.22 -2.31
CA GLU A 100 34.28 8.00 -1.28
C GLU A 100 33.87 9.46 -1.47
N GLY A 101 33.39 10.11 -0.42
CA GLY A 101 32.99 11.53 -0.44
C GLY A 101 31.73 11.87 -1.25
N LYS A 102 30.93 10.88 -1.66
CA LYS A 102 29.66 11.10 -2.39
C LYS A 102 28.40 11.01 -1.54
N GLU A 103 28.56 10.68 -0.26
CA GLU A 103 27.46 10.51 0.69
C GLU A 103 26.42 9.44 0.30
N ARG A 104 26.86 8.39 -0.41
CA ARG A 104 26.00 7.30 -0.89
C ARG A 104 26.24 6.03 -0.09
N GLN A 105 25.18 5.46 0.47
CA GLN A 105 25.23 4.20 1.22
C GLN A 105 25.40 2.98 0.31
N ILE A 106 26.13 2.00 0.80
CA ILE A 106 26.08 0.62 0.30
C ILE A 106 24.78 -0.02 0.81
N GLU A 107 24.05 -0.69 -0.09
CA GLU A 107 22.82 -1.43 0.20
C GLU A 107 22.97 -2.93 -0.02
N GLY A 108 24.00 -3.36 -0.76
CA GLY A 108 24.23 -4.76 -1.07
C GLY A 108 25.70 -5.05 -1.42
N VAL A 109 26.15 -6.26 -1.14
CA VAL A 109 27.52 -6.72 -1.41
C VAL A 109 27.48 -8.11 -2.05
N SER A 110 28.36 -8.35 -3.03
CA SER A 110 28.55 -9.67 -3.65
C SER A 110 30.06 -9.93 -3.78
N ILE A 111 30.52 -11.09 -3.32
CA ILE A 111 31.94 -11.46 -3.20
C ILE A 111 32.11 -12.90 -3.63
N GLU A 112 33.05 -13.18 -4.53
CA GLU A 112 33.34 -14.55 -4.93
C GLU A 112 34.83 -14.79 -5.13
N LEU A 113 35.24 -16.03 -4.87
CA LEU A 113 36.56 -16.52 -5.24
C LEU A 113 36.60 -16.76 -6.75
N ILE A 114 37.77 -16.53 -7.34
CA ILE A 114 38.02 -16.74 -8.77
C ILE A 114 39.18 -17.72 -8.98
N SER A 115 39.41 -18.08 -10.25
CA SER A 115 40.45 -19.03 -10.66
C SER A 115 40.23 -20.42 -10.04
N ASN A 116 41.31 -21.18 -9.80
CA ASN A 116 41.26 -22.53 -9.24
C ASN A 116 40.89 -22.60 -7.74
N TYR A 117 40.78 -21.46 -7.04
CA TYR A 117 40.46 -21.43 -5.61
C TYR A 117 39.00 -21.77 -5.30
N ILE A 118 38.08 -21.53 -6.24
CA ILE A 118 36.66 -21.91 -6.13
C ILE A 118 36.46 -23.42 -5.91
N ASN A 119 37.44 -24.24 -6.27
CA ASN A 119 37.38 -25.69 -6.12
C ASN A 119 37.73 -26.17 -4.70
N ASN A 120 38.41 -25.34 -3.89
CA ASN A 120 38.97 -25.77 -2.60
C ASN A 120 38.51 -24.94 -1.42
N TYR A 121 37.93 -23.76 -1.67
CA TYR A 121 37.47 -22.84 -0.64
C TYR A 121 36.09 -22.29 -0.98
N ASP A 122 35.36 -21.94 0.08
CA ASP A 122 34.15 -21.14 0.02
C ASP A 122 34.42 -19.81 0.74
N ILE A 123 33.95 -18.72 0.16
CA ILE A 123 33.96 -17.40 0.80
C ILE A 123 32.56 -17.10 1.33
N TYR A 124 32.48 -16.75 2.62
CA TYR A 124 31.25 -16.37 3.30
C TYR A 124 31.34 -14.94 3.77
N TYR A 125 30.24 -14.21 3.63
CA TYR A 125 30.13 -12.83 4.08
C TYR A 125 28.72 -12.51 4.52
N ARG A 126 28.60 -11.60 5.48
CA ARG A 126 27.32 -11.06 5.93
C ARG A 126 27.46 -9.59 6.22
N VAL A 127 26.33 -8.90 6.23
CA VAL A 127 26.27 -7.46 6.48
C VAL A 127 25.32 -7.15 7.64
N HIS A 128 25.64 -6.08 8.37
CA HIS A 128 24.74 -5.48 9.35
C HIS A 128 23.89 -4.43 8.65
N VAL A 129 22.59 -4.67 8.52
CA VAL A 129 21.64 -3.75 7.90
C VAL A 129 20.90 -2.98 8.98
N THR A 130 20.75 -1.68 8.81
CA THR A 130 19.98 -0.84 9.73
C THR A 130 18.60 -1.42 10.02
N ASN A 131 18.17 -1.33 11.29
CA ASN A 131 16.92 -1.87 11.85
C ASN A 131 16.82 -3.41 11.91
N PHE A 132 17.63 -4.15 11.16
CA PHE A 132 17.57 -5.61 11.09
C PHE A 132 18.76 -6.33 11.73
N GLY A 133 19.85 -5.62 11.95
CA GLY A 133 21.04 -6.20 12.53
C GLY A 133 21.83 -7.02 11.52
N TRP A 134 22.58 -8.01 12.03
CA TRP A 134 23.31 -8.96 11.18
C TRP A 134 22.34 -9.88 10.44
N LEU A 135 22.41 -9.83 9.11
CA LEU A 135 21.79 -10.83 8.25
C LEU A 135 22.58 -12.16 8.27
N GLY A 136 22.03 -13.18 7.63
CA GLY A 136 22.71 -14.45 7.39
C GLY A 136 23.93 -14.33 6.49
N TRP A 137 24.74 -15.38 6.47
CA TRP A 137 25.95 -15.49 5.64
C TRP A 137 25.58 -15.84 4.20
N ALA A 138 25.83 -14.92 3.27
CA ALA A 138 25.91 -15.18 1.84
C ALA A 138 27.21 -15.94 1.51
N LYS A 139 27.18 -16.70 0.42
CA LYS A 139 28.30 -17.53 -0.04
C LYS A 139 28.58 -17.32 -1.53
N ASN A 140 29.85 -17.28 -1.91
CA ASN A 140 30.33 -17.41 -3.29
C ASN A 140 29.48 -16.66 -4.35
N GLY A 141 29.37 -15.34 -4.23
CA GLY A 141 28.70 -14.48 -5.21
C GLY A 141 27.23 -14.19 -4.92
N GLU A 142 26.61 -14.86 -3.94
CA GLU A 142 25.27 -14.51 -3.44
C GLU A 142 25.19 -13.05 -2.97
N ILE A 143 24.00 -12.46 -2.95
CA ILE A 143 23.87 -11.05 -2.54
C ILE A 143 23.70 -10.99 -1.02
N ALA A 144 24.48 -10.16 -0.33
CA ALA A 144 24.26 -9.84 1.08
C ALA A 144 23.75 -8.40 1.21
N GLY A 145 22.58 -8.19 1.83
CA GLY A 145 22.04 -6.85 2.09
C GLY A 145 20.55 -6.66 1.78
N SER A 146 20.18 -5.45 1.39
CA SER A 146 18.81 -4.95 1.25
C SER A 146 18.68 -4.11 -0.02
N GLU A 147 19.08 -4.71 -1.15
CA GLU A 147 19.11 -4.06 -2.47
C GLU A 147 17.79 -3.36 -2.79
N GLY A 148 17.85 -2.06 -3.11
CA GLY A 148 16.69 -1.29 -3.54
C GLY A 148 15.65 -0.99 -2.44
N LEU A 149 15.96 -1.30 -1.18
CA LEU A 149 15.08 -1.04 -0.04
C LEU A 149 15.41 0.26 0.71
N SER A 150 16.38 1.04 0.22
CA SER A 150 16.86 2.29 0.84
C SER A 150 17.40 2.13 2.26
N LEU A 151 17.87 0.92 2.61
CA LEU A 151 18.47 0.63 3.90
C LEU A 151 19.97 0.51 3.76
N ARG A 152 20.69 1.20 4.65
CA ARG A 152 22.15 1.21 4.67
C ARG A 152 22.71 -0.07 5.31
N VAL A 153 23.83 -0.52 4.77
CA VAL A 153 24.76 -1.41 5.45
C VAL A 153 25.64 -0.58 6.38
N GLU A 154 25.83 -1.03 7.63
CA GLU A 154 26.66 -0.35 8.64
C GLU A 154 27.98 -1.08 8.91
N ALA A 155 28.01 -2.40 8.71
CA ALA A 155 29.19 -3.24 8.88
C ALA A 155 29.17 -4.50 8.00
N ILE A 156 30.34 -5.11 7.81
CA ILE A 156 30.54 -6.35 7.07
C ILE A 156 31.51 -7.30 7.81
N GLN A 157 31.26 -8.60 7.69
CA GLN A 157 32.19 -9.66 8.07
C GLN A 157 32.43 -10.57 6.86
N ILE A 158 33.68 -11.00 6.67
CA ILE A 158 34.08 -11.87 5.56
C ILE A 158 35.03 -12.94 6.09
N LYS A 159 34.78 -14.21 5.75
CA LYS A 159 35.66 -15.32 6.12
C LYS A 159 35.78 -16.33 4.99
N ILE A 160 36.90 -17.03 4.95
CA ILE A 160 37.16 -18.11 4.01
C ILE A 160 37.22 -19.42 4.78
N VAL A 161 36.59 -20.46 4.24
CA VAL A 161 36.65 -21.81 4.79
C VAL A 161 37.04 -22.79 3.69
N LYS A 162 37.61 -23.94 4.07
CA LYS A 162 37.81 -25.03 3.12
C LYS A 162 36.45 -25.49 2.60
N LYS A 163 36.41 -25.82 1.31
CA LYS A 163 35.20 -26.31 0.66
C LYS A 163 34.72 -27.60 1.32
N GLY A 164 33.41 -27.70 1.52
CA GLY A 164 32.78 -28.82 2.22
C GLY A 164 32.72 -28.66 3.74
N VAL A 165 33.30 -27.60 4.32
CA VAL A 165 33.04 -27.24 5.71
C VAL A 165 31.65 -26.63 5.82
N SER A 166 30.77 -27.29 6.58
CA SER A 166 29.47 -26.72 6.94
C SER A 166 29.65 -25.59 7.94
N ILE A 167 28.95 -24.47 7.73
CA ILE A 167 28.84 -23.39 8.69
C ILE A 167 27.36 -23.11 8.98
N ASP A 168 27.07 -22.64 10.18
CA ASP A 168 25.77 -22.03 10.46
C ASP A 168 25.67 -20.70 9.70
N VAL A 169 24.85 -20.69 8.64
CA VAL A 169 24.60 -19.52 7.81
C VAL A 169 23.64 -18.54 8.46
N GLY A 170 22.95 -18.93 9.54
CA GLY A 170 21.94 -18.09 10.20
C GLY A 170 20.72 -17.83 9.32
N GLY A 171 20.11 -16.65 9.51
CA GLY A 171 18.88 -16.23 8.81
C GLY A 171 19.06 -15.92 7.32
N ILE A 172 18.18 -15.09 6.75
CA ILE A 172 18.29 -14.67 5.35
C ILE A 172 19.52 -13.78 5.16
N HIS A 173 20.28 -13.99 4.09
CA HIS A 173 21.44 -13.15 3.74
C HIS A 173 21.04 -11.90 2.95
N MET A 174 19.86 -11.92 2.32
CA MET A 174 19.30 -10.83 1.54
C MET A 174 17.85 -10.56 1.94
N ILE A 175 17.50 -9.30 2.13
CA ILE A 175 16.11 -8.84 2.21
C ILE A 175 15.68 -8.47 0.80
N GLU A 176 14.94 -9.36 0.15
CA GLU A 176 14.36 -9.11 -1.17
C GLU A 176 12.91 -8.61 -1.01
N LYS A 177 12.53 -7.59 -1.79
CA LYS A 177 11.14 -7.12 -1.80
C LYS A 177 10.25 -8.14 -2.52
N PRO A 178 9.25 -8.75 -1.84
CA PRO A 178 8.34 -9.65 -2.52
C PRO A 178 7.44 -8.90 -3.50
N SER A 179 7.02 -9.59 -4.56
CA SER A 179 6.11 -9.01 -5.56
C SER A 179 4.68 -9.01 -5.02
N LEU A 180 4.05 -7.84 -5.03
CA LEU A 180 2.66 -7.62 -4.61
C LEU A 180 1.81 -7.20 -5.81
N THR A 181 0.79 -7.99 -6.11
CA THR A 181 -0.25 -7.65 -7.08
C THR A 181 -1.64 -7.83 -6.49
N TYR A 182 -2.62 -7.09 -6.99
CA TYR A 182 -4.00 -7.22 -6.54
C TYR A 182 -4.98 -6.79 -7.63
N GLN A 183 -6.20 -7.26 -7.52
CA GLN A 183 -7.30 -6.88 -8.39
C GLN A 183 -8.60 -6.77 -7.58
N ALA A 184 -9.52 -6.00 -8.15
CA ALA A 184 -10.83 -5.73 -7.61
C ALA A 184 -11.91 -6.27 -8.54
N HIS A 185 -12.99 -6.79 -7.96
CA HIS A 185 -14.25 -7.01 -8.63
C HIS A 185 -15.17 -5.82 -8.37
N SER A 186 -15.45 -5.04 -9.41
CA SER A 186 -16.34 -3.87 -9.33
C SER A 186 -17.74 -4.24 -9.82
N GLN A 187 -18.76 -3.64 -9.20
CA GLN A 187 -20.15 -3.79 -9.63
C GLN A 187 -20.30 -3.57 -11.14
N SER A 188 -21.02 -4.47 -11.80
CA SER A 188 -21.30 -4.48 -13.25
C SER A 188 -20.10 -4.66 -14.18
N ASP A 189 -18.88 -4.35 -13.71
CA ASP A 189 -17.64 -4.49 -14.50
C ASP A 189 -16.96 -5.86 -14.29
N GLY A 190 -17.23 -6.53 -13.17
CA GLY A 190 -16.58 -7.78 -12.82
C GLY A 190 -15.13 -7.59 -12.35
N TRP A 191 -14.31 -8.65 -12.46
CA TRP A 191 -12.88 -8.60 -12.16
C TRP A 191 -12.12 -7.80 -13.22
N LYS A 192 -11.45 -6.73 -12.79
CA LYS A 192 -10.51 -5.97 -13.65
C LYS A 192 -9.10 -6.59 -13.61
N ASN A 193 -8.24 -6.10 -14.50
CA ASN A 193 -6.83 -6.51 -14.56
C ASN A 193 -6.12 -6.34 -13.21
N SER A 194 -5.21 -7.26 -12.91
CA SER A 194 -4.29 -7.12 -11.77
C SER A 194 -3.39 -5.90 -11.93
N VAL A 195 -3.24 -5.16 -10.83
CA VAL A 195 -2.33 -4.03 -10.72
C VAL A 195 -1.21 -4.36 -9.73
N VAL A 196 -0.10 -3.63 -9.84
CA VAL A 196 1.02 -3.70 -8.91
C VAL A 196 0.83 -2.72 -7.74
N GLU A 197 1.67 -2.83 -6.72
CA GLU A 197 1.65 -1.94 -5.56
C GLU A 197 1.55 -0.45 -5.90
N GLY A 198 0.73 0.27 -5.11
CA GLY A 198 0.51 1.70 -5.23
C GLY A 198 -0.34 2.15 -6.42
N LYS A 199 -0.92 1.22 -7.19
CA LYS A 199 -1.87 1.53 -8.27
C LYS A 199 -3.32 1.29 -7.84
N THR A 200 -4.26 2.03 -8.40
CA THR A 200 -5.68 1.88 -8.07
C THR A 200 -6.24 0.57 -8.62
N ALA A 201 -6.85 -0.25 -7.76
CA ALA A 201 -7.75 -1.33 -8.17
C ALA A 201 -9.19 -0.95 -7.85
N GLY A 202 -10.07 -1.00 -8.85
CA GLY A 202 -11.48 -0.57 -8.74
C GLY A 202 -11.77 0.65 -9.60
N THR A 203 -12.72 1.49 -9.18
CA THR A 203 -13.11 2.75 -9.84
C THR A 203 -13.21 3.86 -8.82
N THR A 204 -13.05 5.12 -9.22
CA THR A 204 -13.19 6.27 -8.32
C THR A 204 -14.23 7.24 -8.88
N GLY A 205 -15.28 7.54 -8.12
CA GLY A 205 -16.30 8.52 -8.51
C GLY A 205 -17.30 8.04 -9.57
N GLU A 206 -17.25 6.76 -9.94
CA GLU A 206 -18.22 6.13 -10.86
C GLU A 206 -19.43 5.52 -10.13
N ASN A 207 -19.50 5.65 -8.79
CA ASN A 207 -20.55 5.04 -7.95
C ASN A 207 -20.66 3.51 -8.08
N LYS A 208 -19.59 2.83 -8.50
CA LYS A 208 -19.50 1.37 -8.57
C LYS A 208 -18.78 0.83 -7.32
N ARG A 209 -19.50 0.06 -6.51
CA ARG A 209 -18.92 -0.62 -5.33
C ARG A 209 -17.90 -1.69 -5.73
N LEU A 210 -16.92 -1.89 -4.86
CA LEU A 210 -16.16 -3.13 -4.76
C LEU A 210 -17.06 -4.22 -4.21
N GLU A 211 -16.96 -5.42 -4.76
CA GLU A 211 -17.65 -6.62 -4.27
C GLU A 211 -16.64 -7.71 -3.86
N GLY A 212 -15.48 -7.76 -4.53
CA GLY A 212 -14.43 -8.74 -4.28
C GLY A 212 -13.02 -8.14 -4.38
N LEU A 213 -12.09 -8.70 -3.62
CA LEU A 213 -10.67 -8.35 -3.59
C LEU A 213 -9.83 -9.63 -3.63
N LYS A 214 -8.84 -9.66 -4.51
CA LYS A 214 -7.84 -10.75 -4.58
C LYS A 214 -6.46 -10.13 -4.52
N ILE A 215 -5.65 -10.57 -3.55
CA ILE A 215 -4.29 -10.08 -3.34
C ILE A 215 -3.33 -11.26 -3.50
N ASN A 216 -2.31 -11.09 -4.33
CA ASN A 216 -1.21 -12.04 -4.48
C ASN A 216 0.06 -11.41 -3.93
N LEU A 217 0.64 -12.06 -2.93
CA LEU A 217 1.99 -11.77 -2.46
C LEU A 217 2.87 -12.97 -2.80
N ASN A 218 3.84 -12.77 -3.68
CA ASN A 218 4.74 -13.83 -4.12
C ASN A 218 6.09 -13.75 -3.41
N ASN A 219 6.53 -14.91 -2.92
CA ASN A 219 7.88 -15.27 -2.52
C ASN A 219 8.63 -14.26 -1.64
N PHE A 220 8.48 -14.42 -0.32
CA PHE A 220 9.53 -14.05 0.64
C PHE A 220 10.26 -15.27 1.25
N ASP A 221 9.70 -16.48 1.09
CA ASP A 221 10.23 -17.76 1.60
C ASP A 221 9.35 -18.95 1.19
N LYS A 222 8.61 -18.85 0.07
CA LYS A 222 7.59 -19.82 -0.40
C LYS A 222 6.41 -20.06 0.58
N THR A 223 6.19 -19.18 1.57
CA THR A 223 5.02 -19.24 2.46
C THR A 223 3.89 -18.28 2.04
N ASN A 224 2.67 -18.54 2.54
CA ASN A 224 1.53 -17.62 2.42
C ASN A 224 1.73 -16.40 3.34
N GLY A 225 2.54 -15.42 2.90
CA GLY A 225 2.98 -14.29 3.73
C GLY A 225 1.95 -13.18 3.98
N ILE A 226 0.68 -13.37 3.61
CA ILE A 226 -0.37 -12.36 3.73
C ILE A 226 -1.71 -12.99 4.12
N GLU A 227 -2.42 -12.31 5.03
CA GLU A 227 -3.81 -12.58 5.36
C GLU A 227 -4.65 -11.32 5.16
N TYR A 228 -5.85 -11.46 4.61
CA TYR A 228 -6.78 -10.36 4.41
C TYR A 228 -8.23 -10.80 4.50
N ARG A 229 -9.10 -9.87 4.90
CA ARG A 229 -10.55 -10.08 4.96
C ARG A 229 -11.30 -8.81 4.59
N ALA A 230 -12.55 -8.99 4.18
CA ALA A 230 -13.45 -7.90 3.85
C ALA A 230 -14.63 -7.85 4.84
N HIS A 231 -15.04 -6.62 5.18
CA HIS A 231 -16.34 -6.33 5.76
C HIS A 231 -17.32 -6.11 4.61
N VAL A 232 -18.34 -6.95 4.53
CA VAL A 232 -19.32 -6.95 3.45
C VAL A 232 -20.67 -6.50 3.97
N SER A 233 -21.34 -5.63 3.21
CA SER A 233 -22.66 -5.09 3.55
C SER A 233 -23.65 -6.21 3.87
N GLU A 234 -24.38 -6.06 4.98
CA GLU A 234 -25.33 -7.03 5.56
C GLU A 234 -24.75 -8.39 5.98
N LYS A 235 -23.44 -8.63 5.81
CA LYS A 235 -22.75 -9.86 6.27
C LYS A 235 -21.75 -9.60 7.38
N GLY A 236 -21.21 -8.39 7.47
CA GLY A 236 -20.15 -8.05 8.40
C GLY A 236 -18.78 -8.57 7.94
N TRP A 237 -17.88 -8.79 8.90
CA TRP A 237 -16.54 -9.34 8.63
C TRP A 237 -16.62 -10.81 8.22
N LEU A 238 -16.10 -11.11 7.03
CA LEU A 238 -15.88 -12.48 6.57
C LEU A 238 -14.56 -13.06 7.10
N GLY A 239 -14.34 -14.35 6.86
CA GLY A 239 -13.13 -15.07 7.24
C GLY A 239 -11.84 -14.49 6.62
N TRP A 240 -10.72 -14.75 7.27
CA TRP A 240 -9.39 -14.43 6.74
C TRP A 240 -9.05 -15.33 5.56
N ASN A 241 -8.54 -14.70 4.50
CA ASN A 241 -8.10 -15.33 3.26
C ASN A 241 -6.60 -15.10 3.09
N THR A 242 -5.92 -16.01 2.39
CA THR A 242 -4.49 -15.91 2.07
C THR A 242 -4.25 -15.49 0.63
N SER A 243 -2.98 -15.36 0.24
CA SER A 243 -2.54 -15.04 -1.13
C SER A 243 -3.35 -15.79 -2.20
N GLY A 244 -3.89 -15.06 -3.18
CA GLY A 244 -4.63 -15.60 -4.33
C GLY A 244 -6.11 -15.96 -4.11
N GLN A 245 -6.57 -16.03 -2.85
CA GLN A 245 -7.97 -16.27 -2.53
C GLN A 245 -8.84 -15.02 -2.78
N ILE A 246 -10.15 -15.12 -2.56
CA ILE A 246 -11.09 -14.00 -2.76
C ILE A 246 -11.63 -13.58 -1.41
N ALA A 247 -11.43 -12.32 -1.04
CA ALA A 247 -12.15 -11.68 0.05
C ALA A 247 -13.34 -10.89 -0.52
N GLY A 248 -14.51 -11.04 0.09
CA GLY A 248 -15.76 -10.42 -0.38
C GLY A 248 -16.72 -11.44 -1.00
N THR A 249 -17.58 -10.97 -1.91
CA THR A 249 -18.58 -11.77 -2.61
C THR A 249 -18.57 -11.45 -4.10
N THR A 250 -18.92 -12.40 -4.96
CA THR A 250 -19.11 -12.16 -6.39
C THR A 250 -20.50 -12.65 -6.80
N GLY A 251 -21.27 -11.80 -7.48
CA GLY A 251 -22.63 -12.15 -7.96
C GLY A 251 -23.75 -11.99 -6.93
N GLU A 252 -23.45 -11.55 -5.71
CA GLU A 252 -24.45 -11.35 -4.65
C GLU A 252 -24.92 -9.89 -4.50
N ALA A 253 -24.40 -8.98 -5.32
CA ALA A 253 -24.68 -7.55 -5.25
C ALA A 253 -24.38 -6.89 -3.88
N ARG A 254 -23.40 -7.41 -3.13
CA ARG A 254 -22.99 -6.87 -1.81
C ARG A 254 -21.69 -6.08 -1.88
N ALA A 255 -21.69 -4.89 -1.29
CA ALA A 255 -20.52 -4.03 -1.23
C ALA A 255 -19.50 -4.51 -0.20
N ILE A 256 -18.22 -4.42 -0.54
CA ILE A 256 -17.15 -4.29 0.43
C ILE A 256 -17.19 -2.85 0.96
N GLU A 257 -17.23 -2.72 2.29
CA GLU A 257 -17.26 -1.43 3.00
C GLU A 257 -15.90 -1.13 3.64
N ALA A 258 -15.22 -2.18 4.14
CA ALA A 258 -13.91 -2.09 4.74
C ALA A 258 -13.06 -3.35 4.50
N VAL A 259 -11.75 -3.22 4.68
CA VAL A 259 -10.81 -4.34 4.64
C VAL A 259 -9.82 -4.30 5.79
N GLN A 260 -9.28 -5.47 6.12
CA GLN A 260 -8.09 -5.61 6.96
C GLN A 260 -7.10 -6.50 6.22
N ILE A 261 -5.83 -6.09 6.20
CA ILE A 261 -4.75 -6.76 5.48
C ILE A 261 -3.52 -6.76 6.40
N LYS A 262 -2.95 -7.93 6.66
CA LYS A 262 -1.74 -8.06 7.48
C LYS A 262 -0.76 -9.03 6.84
N LEU A 263 0.52 -8.79 7.08
CA LEU A 263 1.58 -9.73 6.74
C LEU A 263 1.71 -10.78 7.86
N VAL A 264 2.03 -12.00 7.47
CA VAL A 264 2.30 -13.12 8.39
C VAL A 264 3.60 -13.83 8.00
N GLY A 265 4.10 -14.73 8.84
CA GLY A 265 5.35 -15.46 8.56
C GLY A 265 6.58 -14.55 8.49
N ASN A 266 7.65 -14.96 7.78
CA ASN A 266 8.90 -14.21 7.81
C ASN A 266 8.79 -12.82 7.16
N VAL A 267 7.95 -12.61 6.16
CA VAL A 267 7.81 -11.30 5.49
C VAL A 267 7.39 -10.20 6.46
N SER A 268 6.55 -10.54 7.45
CA SER A 268 6.11 -9.63 8.51
C SER A 268 7.25 -9.10 9.40
N LYS A 269 8.41 -9.74 9.40
CA LYS A 269 9.59 -9.28 10.15
C LYS A 269 10.30 -8.14 9.43
N TYR A 270 10.17 -8.03 8.11
CA TYR A 270 10.94 -7.11 7.28
C TYR A 270 10.10 -6.05 6.59
N PHE A 271 8.81 -6.29 6.41
CA PHE A 271 7.92 -5.35 5.71
C PHE A 271 6.70 -5.00 6.56
N ASP A 272 6.15 -3.82 6.25
CA ASP A 272 4.85 -3.33 6.63
C ASP A 272 3.96 -3.27 5.38
N ILE A 273 2.69 -3.64 5.52
CA ILE A 273 1.69 -3.47 4.48
C ILE A 273 0.80 -2.28 4.80
N TYR A 274 0.72 -1.34 3.86
CA TYR A 274 -0.13 -0.17 3.94
C TYR A 274 -1.23 -0.27 2.89
N TYR A 275 -2.45 0.08 3.25
CA TYR A 275 -3.59 0.06 2.33
C TYR A 275 -4.60 1.14 2.67
N ARG A 276 -5.23 1.70 1.65
CA ARG A 276 -6.31 2.69 1.80
C ARG A 276 -7.44 2.40 0.82
N MET A 277 -8.64 2.86 1.16
CA MET A 277 -9.82 2.70 0.32
C MET A 277 -10.32 4.06 -0.17
N HIS A 278 -10.79 4.10 -1.41
CA HIS A 278 -11.63 5.17 -1.91
C HIS A 278 -13.08 4.82 -1.55
N VAL A 279 -13.70 5.65 -0.72
CA VAL A 279 -15.06 5.44 -0.22
C VAL A 279 -16.01 6.39 -0.94
N SER A 280 -17.18 5.88 -1.32
CA SER A 280 -18.17 6.67 -2.04
C SER A 280 -18.50 7.96 -1.28
N ASN A 281 -18.45 9.09 -1.98
CA ASN A 281 -18.66 10.45 -1.45
C ASN A 281 -17.69 10.95 -0.37
N MET A 282 -16.73 10.13 0.07
CA MET A 282 -15.67 10.52 1.01
C MET A 282 -14.30 10.63 0.34
N GLY A 283 -14.14 10.03 -0.84
CA GLY A 283 -12.87 10.01 -1.54
C GLY A 283 -11.86 9.03 -0.92
N TRP A 284 -10.58 9.29 -1.13
CA TRP A 284 -9.51 8.50 -0.52
C TRP A 284 -9.39 8.79 0.97
N LEU A 285 -9.60 7.76 1.78
CA LEU A 285 -9.26 7.78 3.20
C LEU A 285 -7.74 7.63 3.41
N GLY A 286 -7.30 7.83 4.65
CA GLY A 286 -5.93 7.58 5.07
C GLY A 286 -5.51 6.11 4.95
N TRP A 287 -4.22 5.86 5.07
CA TRP A 287 -3.64 4.52 4.99
C TRP A 287 -3.75 3.80 6.33
N ALA A 288 -4.33 2.60 6.30
CA ALA A 288 -4.24 1.60 7.36
C ALA A 288 -2.95 0.80 7.22
N LYS A 289 -2.46 0.29 8.35
CA LYS A 289 -1.23 -0.50 8.43
C LYS A 289 -1.49 -1.83 9.13
N ASN A 290 -0.93 -2.92 8.62
CA ASN A 290 -0.80 -4.22 9.32
C ASN A 290 -2.03 -4.67 10.15
N GLY A 291 -3.16 -4.91 9.50
CA GLY A 291 -4.37 -5.45 10.12
C GLY A 291 -5.31 -4.39 10.69
N GLU A 292 -4.93 -3.11 10.68
CA GLU A 292 -5.84 -2.00 10.96
C GLU A 292 -7.00 -1.97 9.96
N THR A 293 -8.16 -1.44 10.34
CA THR A 293 -9.27 -1.30 9.41
C THR A 293 -9.01 -0.15 8.43
N ALA A 294 -9.29 -0.36 7.14
CA ALA A 294 -9.42 0.68 6.12
C ALA A 294 -10.85 0.69 5.57
N GLY A 295 -11.43 1.86 5.32
CA GLY A 295 -12.78 2.00 4.78
C GLY A 295 -13.81 2.43 5.83
N THR A 296 -15.04 1.91 5.74
CA THR A 296 -16.11 2.22 6.69
C THR A 296 -16.80 0.96 7.22
N THR A 297 -17.40 1.05 8.40
CA THR A 297 -18.37 0.05 8.87
C THR A 297 -19.58 0.72 9.51
N GLY A 298 -20.64 -0.05 9.78
CA GLY A 298 -21.84 0.43 10.46
C GLY A 298 -22.69 1.41 9.64
N GLY A 299 -22.25 1.70 8.42
CA GLY A 299 -22.72 2.81 7.62
C GLY A 299 -23.31 2.43 6.30
N GLY A 300 -23.24 1.18 5.86
CA GLY A 300 -23.63 0.80 4.49
C GLY A 300 -22.88 1.57 3.38
N VAL A 301 -21.78 2.28 3.69
CA VAL A 301 -21.10 3.16 2.74
C VAL A 301 -20.06 2.34 1.99
N GLN A 302 -20.28 2.19 0.69
CA GLN A 302 -19.48 1.32 -0.16
C GLN A 302 -18.08 1.90 -0.43
N ALA A 303 -17.08 1.01 -0.47
CA ALA A 303 -15.80 1.32 -1.08
C ALA A 303 -15.88 1.12 -2.60
N GLU A 304 -15.15 1.93 -3.37
CA GLU A 304 -15.13 1.91 -4.84
C GLU A 304 -13.78 1.47 -5.40
N ALA A 305 -12.70 1.73 -4.66
CA ALA A 305 -11.34 1.34 -5.03
C ALA A 305 -10.43 1.13 -3.81
N ILE A 306 -9.28 0.50 -4.05
CA ILE A 306 -8.23 0.24 -3.07
C ILE A 306 -6.84 0.47 -3.66
N GLU A 307 -5.91 0.95 -2.84
CA GLU A 307 -4.48 0.92 -3.09
C GLU A 307 -3.77 0.17 -1.97
N ILE A 308 -2.74 -0.62 -2.32
CA ILE A 308 -1.95 -1.40 -1.38
C ILE A 308 -0.47 -1.20 -1.70
N LYS A 309 0.35 -0.96 -0.68
CA LYS A 309 1.80 -0.75 -0.78
C LYS A 309 2.53 -1.63 0.23
N LEU A 310 3.68 -2.16 -0.19
CA LEU A 310 4.58 -2.89 0.69
C LEU A 310 5.81 -2.01 0.96
N ILE A 311 6.08 -1.73 2.23
CA ILE A 311 7.14 -0.82 2.65
C ILE A 311 8.07 -1.55 3.61
N CYS A 312 9.39 -1.44 3.41
CA CYS A 312 10.34 -2.07 4.33
C CYS A 312 10.26 -1.42 5.71
N LYS A 313 10.36 -2.20 6.78
CA LYS A 313 10.27 -1.68 8.14
C LYS A 313 11.39 -0.68 8.42
N GLY A 314 11.02 0.37 9.15
CA GLY A 314 11.92 1.48 9.45
C GLY A 314 12.10 2.49 8.32
N VAL A 315 11.46 2.27 7.17
CA VAL A 315 11.27 3.32 6.14
C VAL A 315 9.98 4.10 6.49
N GLY A 316 10.08 5.43 6.57
CA GLY A 316 8.94 6.29 6.86
C GLY A 316 7.88 6.22 5.76
N PHE A 317 6.61 6.30 6.15
CA PHE A 317 5.47 6.30 5.23
C PHE A 317 4.40 7.28 5.72
N ASP A 318 4.01 8.24 4.88
CA ASP A 318 2.94 9.19 5.19
C ASP A 318 1.57 8.49 5.08
N VAL A 319 0.92 8.32 6.22
CA VAL A 319 -0.38 7.66 6.32
C VAL A 319 -1.55 8.59 5.98
N GLY A 320 -1.32 9.90 5.89
CA GLY A 320 -2.38 10.87 5.62
C GLY A 320 -3.46 10.92 6.70
N GLY A 321 -4.70 11.20 6.28
CA GLY A 321 -5.84 11.45 7.17
C GLY A 321 -6.45 10.20 7.82
N THR A 322 -7.74 10.29 8.15
CA THR A 322 -8.48 9.20 8.79
C THR A 322 -8.59 7.98 7.88
N ARG A 323 -8.08 6.82 8.31
CA ARG A 323 -8.12 5.55 7.55
C ARG A 323 -9.44 4.78 7.63
N TYR A 324 -10.18 4.98 8.72
CA TYR A 324 -11.36 4.20 9.10
C TYR A 324 -12.41 5.09 9.75
N ILE A 325 -13.66 4.91 9.35
CA ILE A 325 -14.82 5.61 9.89
C ILE A 325 -15.86 4.56 10.31
N ASP A 326 -16.24 4.56 11.59
CA ASP A 326 -17.39 3.81 12.08
C ASP A 326 -18.64 4.68 12.00
N CYS A 327 -19.42 4.53 10.94
CA CYS A 327 -20.60 5.36 10.71
C CYS A 327 -21.72 5.13 11.75
N THR A 328 -21.69 4.06 12.55
CA THR A 328 -22.62 3.96 13.71
C THR A 328 -22.27 4.96 14.80
N GLN A 329 -20.99 5.32 14.91
CA GLN A 329 -20.49 6.22 15.95
C GLN A 329 -20.34 7.66 15.44
N THR A 330 -19.88 7.84 14.20
CA THR A 330 -19.52 9.16 13.64
C THR A 330 -20.55 9.75 12.68
N GLY A 331 -21.74 9.14 12.55
CA GLY A 331 -22.81 9.67 11.70
C GLY A 331 -22.45 9.76 10.22
N ILE A 332 -23.22 10.54 9.46
CA ILE A 332 -22.96 10.93 8.06
C ILE A 332 -23.20 12.43 7.98
N HIS A 333 -22.33 13.18 7.31
CA HIS A 333 -22.57 14.61 7.03
C HIS A 333 -22.02 14.93 5.64
N LEU A 334 -22.91 15.39 4.75
CA LEU A 334 -22.58 15.71 3.36
C LEU A 334 -22.10 17.16 3.26
N GLN A 335 -20.93 17.34 2.65
CA GLN A 335 -20.36 18.67 2.39
C GLN A 335 -21.15 19.41 1.30
N HIS A 336 -21.64 20.61 1.60
CA HIS A 336 -22.18 21.53 0.60
C HIS A 336 -21.10 22.43 -0.02
N TYR A 337 -21.40 22.99 -1.19
CA TYR A 337 -20.45 23.81 -1.97
C TYR A 337 -20.95 25.23 -2.24
N MET A 338 -21.97 25.65 -1.49
CA MET A 338 -22.46 27.03 -1.47
C MET A 338 -21.38 28.01 -1.01
N THR A 339 -21.16 29.09 -1.76
CA THR A 339 -20.23 30.16 -1.38
C THR A 339 -20.93 31.37 -0.76
N GLN A 340 -22.24 31.50 -0.97
CA GLN A 340 -23.11 32.49 -0.35
C GLN A 340 -23.80 31.95 0.92
N SER A 341 -24.47 32.86 1.63
CA SER A 341 -25.31 32.53 2.80
C SER A 341 -26.30 31.40 2.50
N LEU A 342 -26.40 30.44 3.42
CA LEU A 342 -27.44 29.40 3.42
C LEU A 342 -28.81 29.92 3.88
N LYS A 343 -28.84 31.10 4.51
CA LYS A 343 -30.07 31.77 4.94
C LYS A 343 -30.71 32.50 3.77
N GLN A 344 -32.01 32.28 3.59
CA GLN A 344 -32.83 33.02 2.63
C GLN A 344 -32.87 34.53 2.94
N PRO A 345 -32.93 35.40 1.92
CA PRO A 345 -32.84 36.86 2.10
C PRO A 345 -34.13 37.46 2.68
N TYR A 346 -35.27 36.79 2.48
CA TYR A 346 -36.60 37.16 2.98
C TYR A 346 -37.47 35.90 3.08
N SER A 347 -38.67 36.01 3.64
CA SER A 347 -39.60 34.88 3.73
C SER A 347 -40.16 34.50 2.35
N GLY A 348 -40.14 33.21 1.99
CA GLY A 348 -40.72 32.70 0.75
C GLY A 348 -39.85 31.72 -0.05
N PRO A 349 -38.56 31.99 -0.31
CA PRO A 349 -37.73 31.17 -1.19
C PRO A 349 -37.09 29.94 -0.51
N CYS A 350 -37.60 29.48 0.63
CA CYS A 350 -37.04 28.35 1.39
C CYS A 350 -36.92 27.06 0.58
N CYS A 351 -37.90 26.77 -0.29
CA CYS A 351 -37.85 25.64 -1.22
C CYS A 351 -36.74 25.78 -2.27
N ALA A 352 -36.55 26.99 -2.82
CA ALA A 352 -35.49 27.29 -3.76
C ALA A 352 -34.11 27.16 -3.10
N TYR A 353 -33.96 27.63 -1.87
CA TYR A 353 -32.75 27.48 -1.05
C TYR A 353 -32.42 26.02 -0.75
N ALA A 354 -33.37 25.25 -0.21
CA ALA A 354 -33.14 23.82 0.02
C ALA A 354 -32.77 23.09 -1.29
N TYR A 355 -33.39 23.46 -2.40
CA TYR A 355 -33.08 22.91 -3.72
C TYR A 355 -31.67 23.25 -4.20
N GLY A 356 -31.29 24.52 -4.17
CA GLY A 356 -29.97 24.99 -4.59
C GLY A 356 -28.83 24.41 -3.75
N ILE A 357 -29.02 24.31 -2.43
CA ILE A 357 -28.03 23.69 -1.53
C ILE A 357 -27.86 22.21 -1.87
N GLY A 358 -28.96 21.47 -2.09
CA GLY A 358 -28.90 20.07 -2.47
C GLY A 358 -28.21 19.85 -3.82
N LEU A 359 -28.47 20.71 -4.80
CA LEU A 359 -27.76 20.72 -6.08
C LEU A 359 -26.26 21.00 -5.91
N SER A 360 -25.89 21.89 -5.00
CA SER A 360 -24.47 22.18 -4.74
C SER A 360 -23.70 20.94 -4.29
N ILE A 361 -24.34 20.07 -3.50
CA ILE A 361 -23.75 18.81 -3.00
C ILE A 361 -23.55 17.84 -4.15
N VAL A 362 -24.60 17.55 -4.94
CA VAL A 362 -24.52 16.55 -6.01
C VAL A 362 -23.67 17.01 -7.20
N LEU A 363 -23.66 18.31 -7.51
CA LEU A 363 -22.86 18.89 -8.58
C LEU A 363 -21.44 19.29 -8.13
N LYS A 364 -21.16 19.28 -6.83
CA LYS A 364 -19.89 19.72 -6.21
C LYS A 364 -19.44 21.12 -6.65
N GLN A 365 -20.40 22.04 -6.77
CA GLN A 365 -20.14 23.41 -7.22
C GLN A 365 -21.12 24.39 -6.58
N ASN A 366 -20.80 25.69 -6.64
CA ASN A 366 -21.72 26.71 -6.18
C ASN A 366 -22.97 26.78 -7.07
N VAL A 367 -24.14 26.98 -6.46
CA VAL A 367 -25.43 27.08 -7.14
C VAL A 367 -26.16 28.30 -6.57
N ASN A 368 -26.73 29.16 -7.43
CA ASN A 368 -27.53 30.31 -6.98
C ASN A 368 -29.00 29.90 -6.76
N PRO A 369 -29.50 29.81 -5.51
CA PRO A 369 -30.85 29.34 -5.25
C PRO A 369 -31.94 30.29 -5.75
N MET A 370 -31.66 31.59 -5.77
CA MET A 370 -32.64 32.60 -6.16
C MET A 370 -33.03 32.50 -7.63
N GLN A 371 -32.18 31.90 -8.47
CA GLN A 371 -32.54 31.63 -9.86
C GLN A 371 -33.76 30.71 -9.96
N PHE A 372 -33.81 29.64 -9.15
CA PHE A 372 -34.98 28.74 -9.14
C PHE A 372 -36.25 29.39 -8.61
N TYR A 373 -36.10 30.38 -7.72
CA TYR A 373 -37.23 31.17 -7.24
C TYR A 373 -37.76 32.09 -8.34
N TYR A 374 -36.90 32.91 -8.95
CA TYR A 374 -37.32 33.86 -9.98
C TYR A 374 -37.82 33.20 -11.26
N ASP A 375 -37.26 32.04 -11.63
CA ASP A 375 -37.66 31.28 -12.81
C ASP A 375 -38.96 30.46 -12.58
N GLY A 376 -39.57 30.54 -11.38
CA GLY A 376 -40.79 29.79 -11.06
C GLY A 376 -40.58 28.28 -10.90
N LEU A 377 -39.32 27.82 -10.80
CA LEU A 377 -38.96 26.40 -10.74
C LEU A 377 -39.09 25.81 -9.33
N ALA A 378 -39.01 26.64 -8.29
CA ALA A 378 -39.21 26.26 -6.89
C ALA A 378 -40.06 27.32 -6.17
N HIS A 379 -41.38 27.06 -6.04
CA HIS A 379 -42.35 27.98 -5.42
C HIS A 379 -43.24 27.29 -4.37
N TYR A 380 -43.81 28.12 -3.47
CA TYR A 380 -44.91 27.73 -2.57
C TYR A 380 -46.12 27.27 -3.38
N ASP A 381 -46.76 26.19 -2.94
CA ASP A 381 -47.82 25.43 -3.62
C ASP A 381 -47.35 24.52 -4.76
N TRP A 382 -46.95 23.30 -4.38
CA TRP A 382 -46.71 22.17 -5.29
C TRP A 382 -45.76 22.51 -6.46
N GLY A 383 -44.89 23.52 -6.28
CA GLY A 383 -44.00 24.06 -7.31
C GLY A 383 -42.95 23.05 -7.74
N ARG A 384 -42.72 22.97 -9.05
CA ARG A 384 -42.06 21.88 -9.82
C ARG A 384 -40.59 21.61 -9.46
N VAL A 385 -40.38 21.14 -8.25
CA VAL A 385 -39.17 20.43 -7.83
C VAL A 385 -39.44 18.93 -7.96
N GLY A 386 -39.96 18.44 -9.10
CA GLY A 386 -40.27 17.01 -9.32
C GLY A 386 -41.39 16.44 -8.43
N ALA A 387 -41.73 15.17 -8.61
CA ALA A 387 -42.73 14.48 -7.79
C ALA A 387 -42.16 14.14 -6.40
N TYR A 388 -42.90 14.48 -5.34
CA TYR A 388 -42.59 14.04 -3.99
C TYR A 388 -43.08 12.61 -3.79
N HIS A 389 -42.34 11.84 -2.99
CA HIS A 389 -42.76 10.52 -2.57
C HIS A 389 -42.71 10.42 -1.03
N SER A 390 -43.54 9.55 -0.47
CA SER A 390 -43.42 9.15 0.93
C SER A 390 -42.16 8.31 1.09
N TYR A 391 -41.20 8.79 1.89
CA TYR A 391 -40.01 8.04 2.26
C TYR A 391 -39.97 7.83 3.78
N ASN A 392 -39.61 6.62 4.21
CA ASN A 392 -39.33 6.33 5.60
C ASN A 392 -37.89 6.75 5.97
N ALA A 393 -37.59 6.83 7.26
CA ALA A 393 -36.26 7.22 7.75
C ALA A 393 -35.13 6.33 7.20
N THR A 394 -35.37 5.03 7.00
CA THR A 394 -34.36 4.11 6.45
C THR A 394 -34.01 4.47 5.01
N GLU A 395 -34.99 4.88 4.20
CA GLU A 395 -34.74 5.27 2.81
C GLU A 395 -33.95 6.59 2.71
N ILE A 396 -34.21 7.56 3.59
CA ILE A 396 -33.43 8.81 3.67
C ILE A 396 -31.98 8.49 4.05
N TYR A 397 -31.78 7.63 5.05
CA TYR A 397 -30.45 7.17 5.41
C TYR A 397 -29.75 6.48 4.24
N ASN A 398 -30.45 5.60 3.52
CA ASN A 398 -29.93 4.96 2.32
C ASN A 398 -29.54 5.98 1.22
N ALA A 399 -30.29 7.06 1.06
CA ALA A 399 -29.91 8.15 0.17
C ALA A 399 -28.61 8.84 0.64
N LEU A 400 -28.53 9.21 1.92
CA LEU A 400 -27.35 9.87 2.50
C LEU A 400 -26.07 9.03 2.36
N LYS A 401 -26.15 7.71 2.55
CA LYS A 401 -25.03 6.78 2.31
C LYS A 401 -24.47 6.86 0.90
N ASN A 402 -25.34 7.15 -0.06
CA ASN A 402 -25.01 7.28 -1.47
C ASN A 402 -24.71 8.74 -1.87
N GLY A 403 -24.49 9.64 -0.89
CA GLY A 403 -24.15 11.03 -1.16
C GLY A 403 -25.33 11.88 -1.62
N LYS A 404 -26.54 11.35 -1.47
CA LYS A 404 -27.76 12.00 -1.95
C LYS A 404 -28.43 12.74 -0.80
N PRO A 405 -28.31 14.07 -0.73
CA PRO A 405 -29.06 14.84 0.26
C PRO A 405 -30.56 14.70 -0.03
N THR A 406 -31.38 15.02 0.96
CA THR A 406 -32.83 14.79 0.89
C THR A 406 -33.58 16.05 1.30
N MET A 407 -34.35 16.63 0.37
CA MET A 407 -35.23 17.75 0.66
C MET A 407 -36.48 17.25 1.36
N VAL A 408 -36.91 17.96 2.41
CA VAL A 408 -38.12 17.65 3.17
C VAL A 408 -39.05 18.85 3.18
N HIS A 409 -40.32 18.59 2.85
CA HIS A 409 -41.43 19.51 2.97
C HIS A 409 -42.29 19.12 4.18
N TYR A 410 -42.55 20.07 5.06
CA TYR A 410 -43.50 19.89 6.17
C TYR A 410 -44.41 21.11 6.36
N THR A 411 -45.55 20.87 7.00
CA THR A 411 -46.56 21.89 7.34
C THR A 411 -46.68 22.06 8.84
N TYR A 412 -47.00 23.27 9.29
CA TYR A 412 -47.20 23.62 10.70
C TYR A 412 -48.35 24.60 10.84
N SER A 413 -48.74 24.90 12.09
CA SER A 413 -49.78 25.88 12.38
C SER A 413 -49.35 27.28 11.91
N GLY A 414 -49.81 27.68 10.71
CA GLY A 414 -49.51 28.96 10.09
C GLY A 414 -48.60 28.93 8.86
N GLY A 415 -48.29 27.75 8.29
CA GLY A 415 -47.58 27.70 7.00
C GLY A 415 -46.98 26.34 6.62
N GLN A 416 -46.12 26.38 5.60
CA GLN A 416 -45.29 25.27 5.12
C GLN A 416 -43.81 25.69 5.15
N HIS A 417 -42.87 24.75 5.17
CA HIS A 417 -41.44 25.03 5.13
C HIS A 417 -40.65 23.89 4.47
N TRP A 418 -39.47 24.24 3.95
CA TRP A 418 -38.56 23.31 3.28
C TRP A 418 -37.16 23.38 3.88
N VAL A 419 -36.63 22.19 4.17
CA VAL A 419 -35.28 22.00 4.69
C VAL A 419 -34.56 20.94 3.87
N LEU A 420 -33.23 20.91 3.97
CA LEU A 420 -32.41 19.91 3.31
C LEU A 420 -31.73 19.03 4.36
N ILE A 421 -32.08 17.75 4.43
CA ILE A 421 -31.31 16.77 5.18
C ILE A 421 -29.97 16.56 4.48
N VAL A 422 -28.91 16.78 5.23
CA VAL A 422 -27.51 16.62 4.79
C VAL A 422 -26.78 15.56 5.58
N GLY A 423 -27.37 15.00 6.64
CA GLY A 423 -26.66 14.04 7.46
C GLY A 423 -27.51 13.28 8.46
N ILE A 424 -26.87 12.38 9.18
CA ILE A 424 -27.38 11.68 10.36
C ILE A 424 -26.40 11.88 11.50
N LYS A 425 -26.90 12.16 12.71
CA LYS A 425 -26.09 12.46 13.88
C LYS A 425 -25.21 11.28 14.30
N ASN A 426 -24.11 11.62 14.98
CA ASN A 426 -23.23 10.67 15.64
C ASN A 426 -24.01 9.81 16.65
N GLY A 427 -23.77 8.49 16.65
CA GLY A 427 -24.42 7.55 17.57
C GLY A 427 -25.86 7.18 17.24
N ALA A 428 -26.39 7.55 16.06
CA ALA A 428 -27.73 7.14 15.64
C ALA A 428 -27.84 5.61 15.53
N ASN A 429 -28.96 5.05 16.02
CA ASN A 429 -29.20 3.61 15.90
C ASN A 429 -29.64 3.29 14.46
N ILE A 430 -28.72 2.77 13.65
CA ILE A 430 -28.95 2.47 12.23
C ILE A 430 -30.03 1.40 12.00
N ASN A 431 -30.35 0.58 13.01
CA ASN A 431 -31.42 -0.42 12.94
C ASN A 431 -32.79 0.15 13.34
N ASN A 432 -32.84 1.38 13.85
CA ASN A 432 -34.06 2.03 14.29
C ASN A 432 -33.98 3.57 14.10
N ILE A 433 -33.68 4.00 12.87
CA ILE A 433 -33.45 5.42 12.56
C ILE A 433 -34.75 6.21 12.74
N GLN A 434 -34.67 7.30 13.49
CA GLN A 434 -35.76 8.23 13.71
C GLN A 434 -35.52 9.52 12.93
N TYR A 435 -36.59 10.27 12.64
CA TYR A 435 -36.45 11.58 11.99
C TYR A 435 -35.60 12.56 12.80
N SER A 436 -35.63 12.47 14.14
CA SER A 436 -34.79 13.27 15.04
C SER A 436 -33.29 12.96 14.94
N ASP A 437 -32.91 11.90 14.22
CA ASP A 437 -31.50 11.54 14.00
C ASP A 437 -30.91 12.28 12.80
N PHE A 438 -31.73 12.85 11.92
CA PHE A 438 -31.24 13.56 10.74
C PHE A 438 -30.81 14.98 11.05
N ILE A 439 -29.69 15.39 10.47
CA ILE A 439 -29.19 16.75 10.44
C ILE A 439 -29.71 17.41 9.17
N CYS A 440 -30.38 18.55 9.29
CA CYS A 440 -30.85 19.33 8.16
C CYS A 440 -30.35 20.78 8.21
N ILE A 441 -30.07 21.35 7.04
CA ILE A 441 -29.89 22.79 6.86
C ILE A 441 -31.26 23.44 6.74
N ASP A 442 -31.55 24.37 7.65
CA ASP A 442 -32.76 25.16 7.65
C ASP A 442 -32.54 26.47 6.91
N SER A 443 -33.13 26.58 5.72
CA SER A 443 -33.00 27.76 4.85
C SER A 443 -33.55 29.06 5.46
N ALA A 444 -34.45 29.00 6.45
CA ALA A 444 -34.95 30.20 7.12
C ALA A 444 -33.91 30.85 8.06
N THR A 445 -33.02 30.02 8.62
CA THR A 445 -32.01 30.47 9.58
C THR A 445 -30.59 30.44 8.99
N GLY A 446 -30.36 29.59 7.99
CA GLY A 446 -29.04 29.26 7.45
C GLY A 446 -28.23 28.32 8.35
N SER A 447 -28.83 27.74 9.38
CA SER A 447 -28.16 26.88 10.37
C SER A 447 -28.57 25.42 10.25
N GLU A 448 -27.78 24.53 10.85
CA GLU A 448 -28.07 23.11 10.92
C GLU A 448 -28.80 22.76 12.22
N TYR A 449 -29.81 21.88 12.11
CA TYR A 449 -30.58 21.36 13.23
C TYR A 449 -30.84 19.87 13.07
N ALA A 450 -31.22 19.20 14.15
CA ALA A 450 -31.99 17.96 14.01
C ALA A 450 -33.29 18.27 13.24
N LEU A 451 -33.72 17.38 12.34
CA LEU A 451 -34.90 17.62 11.48
C LEU A 451 -36.13 18.03 12.29
N THR A 452 -36.38 17.35 13.41
CA THR A 452 -37.52 17.63 14.30
C THR A 452 -37.39 18.92 15.10
N SER A 453 -36.22 19.54 15.08
CA SER A 453 -35.91 20.82 15.74
C SER A 453 -35.80 21.98 14.75
N ALA A 454 -36.01 21.74 13.46
CA ALA A 454 -36.02 22.78 12.44
C ALA A 454 -37.14 23.80 12.70
N TYR A 455 -37.01 25.01 12.14
CA TYR A 455 -37.92 26.12 12.36
C TYR A 455 -39.37 25.74 12.07
N ARG A 456 -40.18 25.73 13.13
CA ARG A 456 -41.61 25.39 13.09
C ARG A 456 -41.86 24.01 12.46
N PHE A 457 -41.03 23.01 12.79
CA PHE A 457 -41.24 21.63 12.36
C PHE A 457 -42.68 21.15 12.66
N GLY A 458 -43.25 20.38 11.74
CA GLY A 458 -44.59 19.84 11.86
C GLY A 458 -44.80 18.60 11.00
N SER A 459 -45.97 18.44 10.41
CA SER A 459 -46.33 17.23 9.67
C SER A 459 -45.60 17.17 8.33
N ILE A 460 -44.73 16.18 8.14
CA ILE A 460 -44.05 15.93 6.87
C ILE A 460 -45.10 15.63 5.79
N GLN A 461 -45.05 16.39 4.69
CA GLN A 461 -45.97 16.26 3.56
C GLN A 461 -45.32 15.58 2.34
N GLY A 462 -43.99 15.71 2.19
CA GLY A 462 -43.30 15.16 1.03
C GLY A 462 -41.78 15.22 1.15
N ILE A 463 -41.13 14.28 0.49
CA ILE A 463 -39.67 14.14 0.50
C ILE A 463 -39.16 13.95 -0.92
N LYS A 464 -37.99 14.55 -1.20
CA LYS A 464 -37.27 14.41 -2.47
C LYS A 464 -35.79 14.12 -2.23
N VAL A 465 -35.35 12.96 -2.74
CA VAL A 465 -33.94 12.61 -2.81
C VAL A 465 -33.32 13.24 -4.07
N PHE A 466 -32.14 13.84 -3.94
CA PHE A 466 -31.37 14.34 -5.09
C PHE A 466 -30.67 13.19 -5.79
N ASN A 467 -30.58 13.23 -7.12
CA ASN A 467 -29.93 12.20 -7.92
C ASN A 467 -28.65 12.68 -8.55
#